data_AF-A0A521CEQ8-F1
#
_entry.id   AF-A0A521CEQ8-F1
#
_cell.length_a   1.000
_cell.length_b   1.000
_cell.length_c   1.000
_cell.angle_alpha   90.00
_cell.angle_beta   90.00
_cell.angle_gamma   90.00
#
_symmetry.space_group_name_H-M   'P 1'
#
loop_
_entity.id
_entity.type
_entity.pdbx_description
1 polymer ?
#
loop_
_entity_poly.entity_id
_entity_poly.type
_entity_poly.pdbx_seq_one_letter_code
_entity_poly.pdbx_strand_id
1 'polypeptide(L)'
;MTAVEVTPSQRYRDSFPTPVEDFAIEGIDVLEVPLHSAVLPPSELHPGGSGLGYGATREEARTGAMGEMAEMALSLRAHRGVVREEGSYAEMTRRHGRDRVADPRELCLEAGSPYDDDRPLQWLPMTRLRDGERVLVPAELVASAPDDLPGDPPPGGWLTTVITNGQGAAFDADRAVTHALLEVLQRDGNATAFRAMDRGVVVDLDGLTDPDALALLGRLDAAGIDVMVKLATTEFGVVDVYAVGCSRDGSEPVPVMATACGEAAHPDRDTAVRKALHEFASARARKAFMHGPFDVVLPATPPGYLEHWRGGHPPERLVEEDRALQAMLEWTRMGTAALVDLLQDTVLSRRSTVALADLPSWAGDDLHAHVTGAVQAAGHDVLVELQPSAGDAVAAKVLVTGLEVETMSYGRIGERGVRRLLEHDEGLAVVGADPGGWARVHLTADAEERLGGPAWFDRAGAQRRVGALYALYREPGRHVVAEVLD
;
A
#
# COMPACT_ATOMS: atom_id res chain seq x y z
N MET A 1 -9.63 25.19 35.80
CA MET A 1 -10.03 24.73 34.46
C MET A 1 -8.88 23.89 33.95
N THR A 2 -9.00 22.57 34.06
CA THR A 2 -8.08 21.64 33.41
C THR A 2 -8.22 21.84 31.90
N ALA A 3 -7.12 22.13 31.21
CA ALA A 3 -7.13 22.16 29.75
C ALA A 3 -7.61 20.78 29.27
N VAL A 4 -8.67 20.74 28.46
CA VAL A 4 -9.09 19.50 27.81
C VAL A 4 -7.98 19.18 26.82
N GLU A 5 -7.28 18.06 27.04
CA GLU A 5 -6.25 17.58 26.13
C GLU A 5 -6.91 17.26 24.78
N VAL A 6 -6.46 17.93 23.72
CA VAL A 6 -6.99 17.75 22.37
C VAL A 6 -6.48 16.41 21.84
N THR A 7 -7.38 15.48 21.55
CA THR A 7 -7.00 14.16 21.02
C THR A 7 -6.39 14.28 19.62
N PRO A 8 -5.52 13.34 19.19
CA PRO A 8 -4.99 13.30 17.83
C PRO A 8 -6.08 13.39 16.76
N SER A 9 -7.16 12.62 16.89
CA SER A 9 -8.32 12.68 15.97
C SER A 9 -8.97 14.07 15.90
N GLN A 10 -9.00 14.83 17.01
CA GLN A 10 -9.52 16.20 17.01
C GLN A 10 -8.53 17.17 16.35
N ARG A 11 -7.22 17.02 16.55
CA ARG A 11 -6.20 17.82 15.87
C ARG A 11 -6.25 17.66 14.36
N TYR A 12 -6.48 16.44 13.86
CA TYR A 12 -6.75 16.23 12.44
C TYR A 12 -8.01 16.96 11.99
N ARG A 13 -9.15 16.78 12.69
CA ARG A 13 -10.39 17.50 12.33
C ARG A 13 -10.19 19.02 12.25
N ASP A 14 -9.48 19.60 13.21
CA ASP A 14 -9.21 21.04 13.28
C ASP A 14 -8.27 21.53 12.16
N SER A 15 -7.61 20.63 11.44
CA SER A 15 -6.72 20.94 10.31
C SER A 15 -7.44 21.08 8.96
N PHE A 16 -8.75 20.77 8.91
CA PHE A 16 -9.56 20.76 7.70
C PHE A 16 -10.82 21.62 7.84
N PRO A 17 -11.39 22.12 6.71
CA PRO A 17 -12.66 22.84 6.75
C PRO A 17 -13.81 21.93 7.18
N THR A 18 -14.86 22.52 7.75
CA THR A 18 -16.07 21.80 8.17
C THR A 18 -17.11 21.74 7.05
N PRO A 19 -17.97 20.69 7.03
CA PRO A 19 -17.97 19.55 7.93
C PRO A 19 -16.92 18.48 7.56
N VAL A 20 -16.35 17.83 8.56
CA VAL A 20 -15.72 16.50 8.42
C VAL A 20 -16.69 15.50 9.04
N GLU A 21 -17.13 14.53 8.24
CA GLU A 21 -18.09 13.51 8.62
C GLU A 21 -17.35 12.22 9.00
N ASP A 22 -17.71 11.60 10.12
CA ASP A 22 -17.08 10.37 10.58
C ASP A 22 -18.01 9.53 11.44
N PHE A 23 -17.79 8.21 11.42
CA PHE A 23 -18.54 7.27 12.24
C PHE A 23 -17.72 6.00 12.54
N ALA A 24 -17.99 5.38 13.69
CA ALA A 24 -17.44 4.08 14.03
C ALA A 24 -18.21 2.97 13.29
N ILE A 25 -17.48 1.98 12.79
CA ILE A 25 -18.02 0.78 12.15
C ILE A 25 -17.93 -0.35 13.18
N GLU A 26 -19.09 -0.90 13.57
CA GLU A 26 -19.20 -1.83 14.70
C GLU A 26 -20.07 -3.04 14.34
N GLY A 27 -19.87 -4.15 15.06
CA GLY A 27 -20.74 -5.34 14.96
C GLY A 27 -20.55 -6.20 13.70
N ILE A 28 -19.49 -6.00 12.92
CA ILE A 28 -19.22 -6.78 11.69
C ILE A 28 -18.49 -8.10 11.98
N ASP A 29 -17.47 -8.08 12.85
CA ASP A 29 -16.64 -9.26 13.15
C ASP A 29 -16.70 -9.60 14.64
N VAL A 30 -16.54 -10.89 14.95
CA VAL A 30 -16.60 -11.43 16.33
C VAL A 30 -15.50 -10.85 17.23
N LEU A 31 -14.43 -10.34 16.63
CA LEU A 31 -13.35 -9.69 17.36
C LEU A 31 -13.74 -8.31 17.86
N GLU A 32 -14.73 -7.63 17.27
CA GLU A 32 -15.10 -6.25 17.61
C GLU A 32 -13.90 -5.28 17.64
N VAL A 33 -12.98 -5.44 16.68
CA VAL A 33 -11.84 -4.51 16.57
C VAL A 33 -12.37 -3.12 16.15
N PRO A 34 -11.97 -2.04 16.84
CA PRO A 34 -12.36 -0.69 16.45
C PRO A 34 -12.01 -0.38 14.99
N LEU A 35 -13.02 -0.02 14.21
CA LEU A 35 -12.92 0.45 12.84
C LEU A 35 -13.67 1.79 12.74
N HIS A 36 -13.17 2.71 11.93
CA HIS A 36 -13.74 4.05 11.80
C HIS A 36 -13.66 4.51 10.34
N SER A 37 -14.70 5.21 9.88
CA SER A 37 -14.71 5.88 8.57
C SER A 37 -14.68 7.38 8.78
N ALA A 38 -13.88 8.10 7.99
CA ALA A 38 -13.85 9.55 7.94
C ALA A 38 -13.97 10.03 6.49
N VAL A 39 -14.69 11.13 6.29
CA VAL A 39 -14.93 11.75 4.99
C VAL A 39 -14.86 13.28 5.14
N LEU A 40 -14.05 13.90 4.31
CA LEU A 40 -14.07 15.32 4.03
C LEU A 40 -14.80 15.53 2.69
N PRO A 41 -16.03 16.06 2.68
CA PRO A 41 -16.72 16.36 1.44
C PRO A 41 -15.97 17.42 0.61
N PRO A 42 -16.02 17.34 -0.73
CA PRO A 42 -15.45 18.37 -1.59
C PRO A 42 -16.17 19.72 -1.39
N SER A 43 -15.40 20.80 -1.39
CA SER A 43 -15.88 22.18 -1.27
C SER A 43 -14.97 23.13 -2.07
N GLU A 44 -15.32 24.41 -2.10
CA GLU A 44 -14.45 25.45 -2.68
C GLU A 44 -13.10 25.52 -1.94
N LEU A 45 -13.07 25.19 -0.65
CA LEU A 45 -11.87 25.26 0.20
C LEU A 45 -10.97 24.02 0.07
N HIS A 46 -11.55 22.87 -0.28
CA HIS A 46 -10.83 21.61 -0.29
C HIS A 46 -11.39 20.60 -1.32
N PRO A 47 -10.56 19.86 -2.08
CA PRO A 47 -11.00 18.83 -3.04
C PRO A 47 -11.74 17.61 -2.45
N GLY A 48 -11.88 17.53 -1.13
CA GLY A 48 -12.37 16.34 -0.42
C GLY A 48 -11.30 15.29 -0.10
N GLY A 49 -11.70 14.22 0.58
CA GLY A 49 -10.86 13.10 0.99
C GLY A 49 -11.65 12.08 1.82
N SER A 50 -11.15 10.85 1.97
CA SER A 50 -11.76 9.82 2.82
C SER A 50 -10.71 8.86 3.37
N GLY A 51 -11.02 8.21 4.48
CA GLY A 51 -10.13 7.21 5.09
C GLY A 51 -10.87 6.20 5.98
N LEU A 52 -10.23 5.04 6.17
CA LEU A 52 -10.69 3.94 7.01
C LEU A 52 -9.60 3.56 8.00
N GLY A 53 -9.81 3.90 9.27
CA GLY A 53 -8.82 3.67 10.32
C GLY A 53 -9.21 2.56 11.27
N TYR A 54 -8.19 1.97 11.87
CA TYR A 54 -8.31 0.94 12.88
C TYR A 54 -7.30 1.14 14.01
N GLY A 55 -7.49 0.44 15.12
CA GLY A 55 -6.58 0.50 16.26
C GLY A 55 -7.00 -0.39 17.41
N ALA A 56 -6.19 -0.42 18.48
CA ALA A 56 -6.54 -1.10 19.72
C ALA A 56 -7.68 -0.36 20.45
N THR A 57 -7.81 0.95 20.23
CA THR A 57 -8.86 1.79 20.81
C THR A 57 -9.72 2.50 19.74
N ARG A 58 -10.91 2.97 20.15
CA ARG A 58 -11.78 3.80 19.29
C ARG A 58 -11.12 5.12 18.89
N GLU A 59 -10.27 5.68 19.74
CA GLU A 59 -9.53 6.91 19.44
C GLU A 59 -8.52 6.63 18.33
N GLU A 60 -7.71 5.57 18.47
CA GLU A 60 -6.70 5.21 17.47
C GLU A 60 -7.33 4.91 16.11
N ALA A 61 -8.45 4.16 16.09
CA ALA A 61 -9.18 3.90 14.84
C ALA A 61 -9.67 5.20 14.18
N ARG A 62 -10.20 6.13 14.98
CA ARG A 62 -10.63 7.43 14.48
C ARG A 62 -9.44 8.28 14.00
N THR A 63 -8.32 8.24 14.69
CA THR A 63 -7.08 8.92 14.31
C THR A 63 -6.53 8.39 13.01
N GLY A 64 -6.51 7.06 12.83
CA GLY A 64 -6.11 6.43 11.56
C GLY A 64 -7.02 6.85 10.40
N ALA A 65 -8.34 6.88 10.62
CA ALA A 65 -9.30 7.23 9.56
C ALA A 65 -9.12 8.69 9.11
N MET A 66 -8.88 9.58 10.07
CA MET A 66 -8.59 10.98 9.82
C MET A 66 -7.21 11.20 9.17
N GLY A 67 -6.22 10.36 9.52
CA GLY A 67 -4.89 10.37 8.93
C GLY A 67 -4.92 9.99 7.44
N GLU A 68 -5.55 8.87 7.10
CA GLU A 68 -5.71 8.44 5.70
C GLU A 68 -6.57 9.43 4.90
N MET A 69 -7.62 9.97 5.52
CA MET A 69 -8.39 11.07 4.93
C MET A 69 -7.49 12.29 4.65
N ALA A 70 -6.57 12.62 5.57
CA ALA A 70 -5.64 13.73 5.42
C ALA A 70 -4.62 13.49 4.30
N GLU A 71 -4.09 12.27 4.16
CA GLU A 71 -3.17 11.89 3.07
C GLU A 71 -3.79 12.15 1.70
N MET A 72 -4.98 11.58 1.48
CA MET A 72 -5.71 11.75 0.22
C MET A 72 -6.09 13.21 -0.02
N ALA A 73 -6.62 13.88 1.01
CA ALA A 73 -7.05 15.26 0.94
C ALA A 73 -5.90 16.20 0.55
N LEU A 74 -4.78 16.09 1.26
CA LEU A 74 -3.63 16.96 1.07
C LEU A 74 -2.92 16.68 -0.25
N SER A 75 -2.90 15.44 -0.73
CA SER A 75 -2.39 15.08 -2.06
C SER A 75 -3.17 15.78 -3.18
N LEU A 76 -4.51 15.65 -3.18
CA LEU A 76 -5.37 16.30 -4.18
C LEU A 76 -5.20 17.83 -4.18
N ARG A 77 -5.05 18.42 -2.99
CA ARG A 77 -4.88 19.86 -2.85
C ARG A 77 -3.49 20.32 -3.30
N ALA A 78 -2.45 19.56 -2.98
CA ALA A 78 -1.07 19.87 -3.33
C ALA A 78 -0.88 19.95 -4.85
N HIS A 79 -1.55 19.08 -5.61
CA HIS A 79 -1.44 19.02 -7.07
C HIS A 79 -2.38 19.96 -7.82
N ARG A 80 -3.43 20.48 -7.17
CA ARG A 80 -4.40 21.39 -7.79
C ARG A 80 -3.73 22.68 -8.27
N GLY A 81 -3.64 22.85 -9.59
CA GLY A 81 -3.11 24.06 -10.21
C GLY A 81 -1.59 24.18 -10.21
N VAL A 82 -0.87 23.08 -9.92
CA VAL A 82 0.60 23.04 -10.00
C VAL A 82 1.05 23.20 -11.45
N VAL A 83 2.06 24.05 -11.65
CA VAL A 83 2.73 24.20 -12.95
C VAL A 83 3.61 22.99 -13.19
N ARG A 84 3.23 22.17 -14.18
CA ARG A 84 4.03 21.04 -14.66
C ARG A 84 5.10 21.50 -15.66
N GLU A 85 6.19 20.74 -15.71
CA GLU A 85 7.15 20.84 -16.81
C GLU A 85 6.91 19.71 -17.81
N GLU A 86 7.06 20.01 -19.10
CA GLU A 86 6.86 19.05 -20.17
C GLU A 86 8.17 18.85 -20.96
N GLY A 87 8.44 17.60 -21.30
CA GLY A 87 9.60 17.20 -22.08
C GLY A 87 9.95 15.74 -21.90
N SER A 88 10.79 15.22 -22.78
CA SER A 88 11.34 13.86 -22.62
C SER A 88 12.43 13.81 -21.56
N TYR A 89 12.80 12.62 -21.07
CA TYR A 89 13.92 12.48 -20.12
C TYR A 89 15.21 13.08 -20.69
N ALA A 90 15.51 12.86 -21.97
CA ALA A 90 16.66 13.45 -22.65
C ALA A 90 16.59 14.99 -22.69
N GLU A 91 15.41 15.58 -22.87
CA GLU A 91 15.23 17.03 -22.83
C GLU A 91 15.39 17.60 -21.42
N MET A 92 14.74 16.98 -20.43
CA MET A 92 14.77 17.45 -19.05
C MET A 92 16.18 17.40 -18.47
N THR A 93 16.93 16.32 -18.73
CA THR A 93 18.33 16.21 -18.30
C THR A 93 19.24 17.23 -18.96
N ARG A 94 19.00 17.60 -20.23
CA ARG A 94 19.73 18.72 -20.89
C ARG A 94 19.42 20.07 -20.25
N ARG A 95 18.17 20.31 -19.82
CA ARG A 95 17.73 21.58 -19.22
C ARG A 95 18.19 21.73 -17.77
N HIS A 96 18.11 20.67 -16.98
CA HIS A 96 18.26 20.71 -15.52
C HIS A 96 19.50 19.99 -14.99
N GLY A 97 20.15 19.16 -15.81
CA GLY A 97 21.21 18.25 -15.40
C GLY A 97 20.68 16.89 -14.96
N ARG A 98 21.46 15.83 -15.20
CA ARG A 98 21.05 14.44 -14.91
C ARG A 98 20.71 14.21 -13.45
N ASP A 99 21.45 14.84 -12.53
CA ASP A 99 21.22 14.69 -11.09
C ASP A 99 19.90 15.32 -10.60
N ARG A 100 19.27 16.20 -11.39
CA ARG A 100 18.01 16.88 -11.01
C ARG A 100 16.77 16.31 -11.69
N VAL A 101 16.90 15.17 -12.36
CA VAL A 101 15.79 14.50 -13.06
C VAL A 101 15.89 13.01 -12.76
N ALA A 102 14.86 12.45 -12.11
CA ALA A 102 14.82 11.02 -11.84
C ALA A 102 14.79 10.23 -13.17
N ASP A 103 15.70 9.26 -13.32
CA ASP A 103 15.69 8.35 -14.48
C ASP A 103 14.48 7.42 -14.35
N PRO A 104 13.52 7.42 -15.29
CA PRO A 104 12.35 6.55 -15.20
C PRO A 104 12.69 5.07 -15.01
N ARG A 105 13.86 4.60 -15.47
CA ARG A 105 14.33 3.22 -15.27
C ARG A 105 14.60 2.86 -13.81
N GLU A 106 14.82 3.85 -12.97
CA GLU A 106 15.00 3.68 -11.52
C GLU A 106 13.68 3.78 -10.76
N LEU A 107 12.54 3.96 -11.45
CA LEU A 107 11.22 4.17 -10.85
C LEU A 107 10.27 2.97 -11.04
N CYS A 108 10.83 1.77 -11.24
CA CYS A 108 10.11 0.51 -11.33
C CYS A 108 8.98 0.52 -12.40
N LEU A 109 9.38 0.66 -13.67
CA LEU A 109 8.43 0.68 -14.79
C LEU A 109 7.85 -0.70 -15.08
N GLU A 110 6.70 -0.71 -15.76
CA GLU A 110 6.12 -1.93 -16.30
C GLU A 110 7.04 -2.53 -17.38
N ALA A 111 7.40 -3.80 -17.22
CA ALA A 111 8.18 -4.51 -18.21
C ALA A 111 7.46 -4.51 -19.58
N GLY A 112 8.21 -4.21 -20.63
CA GLY A 112 7.72 -4.12 -22.00
C GLY A 112 6.84 -2.90 -22.29
N SER A 113 6.74 -1.94 -21.36
CA SER A 113 6.09 -0.66 -21.66
C SER A 113 6.86 0.12 -22.74
N PRO A 114 6.17 0.92 -23.57
CA PRO A 114 6.83 1.66 -24.65
C PRO A 114 7.51 2.93 -24.09
N TYR A 115 8.61 2.74 -23.36
CA TYR A 115 9.43 3.82 -22.82
C TYR A 115 10.81 3.88 -23.51
N ASP A 116 11.18 5.10 -23.92
CA ASP A 116 12.51 5.50 -24.34
C ASP A 116 12.81 6.93 -23.84
N ASP A 117 14.05 7.39 -24.01
CA ASP A 117 14.50 8.70 -23.48
C ASP A 117 13.86 9.91 -24.19
N ASP A 118 13.23 9.70 -25.34
CA ASP A 118 12.59 10.72 -26.17
C ASP A 118 11.07 10.76 -25.99
N ARG A 119 10.49 9.81 -25.25
CA ARG A 119 9.07 9.81 -24.87
C ARG A 119 8.73 11.11 -24.11
N PRO A 120 7.76 11.92 -24.58
CA PRO A 120 7.30 13.10 -23.86
C PRO A 120 6.62 12.72 -22.54
N LEU A 121 7.01 13.35 -21.44
CA LEU A 121 6.44 13.14 -20.11
C LEU A 121 6.04 14.49 -19.48
N GLN A 122 5.25 14.40 -18.41
CA GLN A 122 4.97 15.51 -17.51
C GLN A 122 5.72 15.29 -16.20
N TRP A 123 6.32 16.36 -15.68
CA TRP A 123 7.23 16.29 -14.54
C TRP A 123 6.73 17.19 -13.41
N LEU A 124 6.77 16.62 -12.20
CA LEU A 124 6.47 17.30 -10.95
C LEU A 124 7.70 17.30 -10.05
N PRO A 125 7.87 18.32 -9.18
CA PRO A 125 9.03 18.42 -8.32
C PRO A 125 8.88 17.59 -7.04
N MET A 126 9.95 16.94 -6.63
CA MET A 126 10.13 16.40 -5.27
C MET A 126 11.45 16.91 -4.69
N THR A 127 11.59 16.83 -3.36
CA THR A 127 12.83 17.17 -2.65
C THR A 127 13.59 15.90 -2.32
N ARG A 128 14.86 15.82 -2.72
CA ARG A 128 15.73 14.73 -2.32
C ARG A 128 16.19 14.93 -0.87
N LEU A 129 15.97 13.93 -0.03
CA LEU A 129 16.15 14.08 1.41
C LEU A 129 17.61 14.29 1.85
N ARG A 130 18.57 13.65 1.17
CA ARG A 130 19.99 13.68 1.60
C ARG A 130 20.67 15.05 1.49
N ASP A 131 20.23 15.90 0.56
CA ASP A 131 20.89 17.16 0.21
C ASP A 131 19.91 18.34 0.06
N GLY A 132 18.59 18.07 0.07
CA GLY A 132 17.54 19.07 -0.09
C GLY A 132 17.36 19.56 -1.54
N GLU A 133 18.02 18.93 -2.52
CA GLU A 133 17.91 19.37 -3.91
C GLU A 133 16.55 19.01 -4.51
N ARG A 134 16.07 19.88 -5.40
CA ARG A 134 14.84 19.64 -6.16
C ARG A 134 15.13 18.67 -7.31
N VAL A 135 14.36 17.59 -7.37
CA VAL A 135 14.40 16.57 -8.42
C VAL A 135 13.07 16.54 -9.16
N LEU A 136 13.10 16.54 -10.49
CA LEU A 136 11.92 16.35 -11.33
C LEU A 136 11.62 14.87 -11.50
N VAL A 137 10.37 14.48 -11.25
CA VAL A 137 9.88 13.10 -11.26
C VAL A 137 8.65 13.02 -12.19
N PRO A 138 8.45 11.92 -12.95
CA PRO A 138 7.24 11.74 -13.74
C PRO A 138 5.98 11.88 -12.88
N ALA A 139 4.99 12.63 -13.36
CA ALA A 139 3.84 13.06 -12.57
C ALA A 139 3.06 11.89 -11.95
N GLU A 140 3.00 10.74 -12.63
CA GLU A 140 2.30 9.52 -12.19
C GLU A 140 2.92 8.85 -10.96
N LEU A 141 4.17 9.18 -10.65
CA LEU A 141 4.92 8.66 -9.50
C LEU A 141 4.84 9.61 -8.30
N VAL A 142 4.44 10.87 -8.53
CA VAL A 142 4.19 11.88 -7.49
C VAL A 142 2.71 11.90 -7.09
N ALA A 143 1.82 11.81 -8.07
CA ALA A 143 0.39 11.62 -7.87
C ALA A 143 0.11 10.35 -7.03
N SER A 144 -0.98 10.37 -6.27
CA SER A 144 -1.44 9.23 -5.47
C SER A 144 -2.81 8.70 -5.90
N ALA A 145 -3.58 9.51 -6.62
CA ALA A 145 -4.80 9.10 -7.32
C ALA A 145 -4.82 9.66 -8.76
N PRO A 146 -5.62 9.08 -9.68
CA PRO A 146 -5.80 9.64 -11.03
C PRO A 146 -6.23 11.11 -11.04
N ASP A 147 -7.02 11.54 -10.06
CA ASP A 147 -7.47 12.94 -9.92
C ASP A 147 -6.35 13.90 -9.48
N ASP A 148 -5.23 13.38 -8.94
CA ASP A 148 -4.03 14.16 -8.63
C ASP A 148 -3.22 14.46 -9.90
N LEU A 149 -3.47 13.73 -11.00
CA LEU A 149 -2.70 13.91 -12.22
C LEU A 149 -2.95 15.29 -12.82
N PRO A 150 -1.89 16.00 -13.24
CA PRO A 150 -2.06 17.34 -13.77
C PRO A 150 -2.68 17.25 -15.16
N GLY A 151 -3.87 17.81 -15.36
CA GLY A 151 -4.53 18.05 -16.65
C GLY A 151 -4.51 16.88 -17.64
N ASP A 152 -4.48 17.19 -18.94
CA ASP A 152 -4.50 16.16 -20.00
C ASP A 152 -3.19 15.34 -20.04
N PRO A 153 -3.25 14.04 -20.37
CA PRO A 153 -2.07 13.18 -20.48
C PRO A 153 -1.11 13.66 -21.60
N PRO A 154 0.20 13.39 -21.48
CA PRO A 154 1.16 13.66 -22.55
C PRO A 154 0.90 12.78 -23.80
N PRO A 155 1.50 13.12 -24.97
CA PRO A 155 1.47 12.25 -26.13
C PRO A 155 1.96 10.83 -25.81
N GLY A 156 1.15 9.82 -26.14
CA GLY A 156 1.42 8.42 -25.77
C GLY A 156 0.79 7.98 -24.45
N GLY A 157 0.07 8.88 -23.77
CA GLY A 157 -0.60 8.59 -22.50
C GLY A 157 0.36 8.63 -21.30
N TRP A 158 -0.21 8.38 -20.13
CA TRP A 158 0.53 8.25 -18.87
C TRP A 158 1.58 7.13 -18.96
N LEU A 159 2.75 7.36 -18.36
CA LEU A 159 3.89 6.46 -18.27
C LEU A 159 3.54 5.16 -17.54
N THR A 160 2.77 5.27 -16.46
CA THR A 160 2.37 4.14 -15.62
C THR A 160 1.11 4.47 -14.82
N THR A 161 0.43 3.47 -14.28
CA THR A 161 -0.75 3.66 -13.41
C THR A 161 -0.40 4.44 -12.13
N VAL A 162 -1.29 5.27 -11.64
CA VAL A 162 -1.06 5.93 -10.33
C VAL A 162 -1.38 4.95 -9.20
N ILE A 163 -0.59 4.98 -8.13
CA ILE A 163 -0.81 4.19 -6.92
C ILE A 163 -0.63 5.04 -5.66
N THR A 164 -1.31 4.66 -4.59
CA THR A 164 -1.29 5.37 -3.31
C THR A 164 -0.02 5.13 -2.50
N ASN A 165 0.79 4.12 -2.86
CA ASN A 165 2.01 3.74 -2.13
C ASN A 165 2.90 4.93 -1.77
N GLY A 166 3.41 4.95 -0.54
CA GLY A 166 4.31 5.96 -0.04
C GLY A 166 3.58 7.21 0.42
N GLN A 167 2.38 7.05 0.99
CA GLN A 167 1.68 8.13 1.68
C GLN A 167 1.85 8.00 3.20
N GLY A 168 1.84 9.15 3.87
CA GLY A 168 1.91 9.18 5.33
C GLY A 168 1.48 10.53 5.87
N ALA A 169 0.58 10.54 6.84
CA ALA A 169 0.19 11.74 7.58
C ALA A 169 0.61 11.70 9.05
N ALA A 170 0.99 12.88 9.55
CA ALA A 170 1.31 13.10 10.95
C ALA A 170 1.08 14.58 11.32
N PHE A 171 1.53 14.95 12.52
CA PHE A 171 1.59 16.35 12.97
C PHE A 171 3.02 16.92 12.95
N ASP A 172 3.94 16.19 12.34
CA ASP A 172 5.32 16.59 12.09
C ASP A 172 5.82 15.91 10.80
N ALA A 173 6.71 16.60 10.09
CA ALA A 173 7.15 16.16 8.76
C ALA A 173 7.94 14.84 8.82
N ASP A 174 8.83 14.68 9.79
CA ASP A 174 9.69 13.51 9.92
C ASP A 174 8.87 12.23 10.17
N ARG A 175 7.81 12.29 10.99
CA ARG A 175 6.89 11.16 11.19
C ARG A 175 6.04 10.88 9.95
N ALA A 176 5.57 11.89 9.24
CA ALA A 176 4.84 11.70 7.98
C ALA A 176 5.72 10.99 6.94
N VAL A 177 6.97 11.45 6.78
CA VAL A 177 7.98 10.84 5.90
C VAL A 177 8.33 9.42 6.35
N THR A 178 8.52 9.21 7.65
CA THR A 178 8.83 7.87 8.20
C THR A 178 7.70 6.89 7.96
N HIS A 179 6.44 7.31 8.13
CA HIS A 179 5.29 6.47 7.84
C HIS A 179 5.28 6.06 6.36
N ALA A 180 5.35 7.04 5.47
CA ALA A 180 5.37 6.82 4.02
C ALA A 180 6.55 5.93 3.59
N LEU A 181 7.75 6.14 4.15
CA LEU A 181 8.92 5.34 3.84
C LEU A 181 8.78 3.89 4.32
N LEU A 182 8.23 3.65 5.51
CA LEU A 182 7.98 2.28 5.99
C LEU A 182 6.94 1.57 5.11
N GLU A 183 5.92 2.28 4.60
CA GLU A 183 5.00 1.70 3.61
C GLU A 183 5.74 1.33 2.31
N VAL A 184 6.61 2.21 1.78
CA VAL A 184 7.41 1.89 0.59
C VAL A 184 8.27 0.65 0.80
N LEU A 185 8.92 0.51 1.96
CA LEU A 185 9.74 -0.66 2.29
C LEU A 185 8.92 -1.95 2.41
N GLN A 186 7.72 -1.87 3.01
CA GLN A 186 6.77 -2.98 3.04
C GLN A 186 6.36 -3.40 1.63
N ARG A 187 5.93 -2.46 0.78
CA ARG A 187 5.48 -2.78 -0.58
C ARG A 187 6.60 -3.36 -1.43
N ASP A 188 7.82 -2.86 -1.22
CA ASP A 188 9.01 -3.39 -1.84
C ASP A 188 9.28 -4.85 -1.47
N GLY A 189 9.25 -5.21 -0.18
CA GLY A 189 9.42 -6.59 0.26
C GLY A 189 8.30 -7.50 -0.28
N ASN A 190 7.05 -7.03 -0.17
CA ASN A 190 5.87 -7.79 -0.57
C ASN A 190 5.79 -8.04 -2.09
N ALA A 191 6.39 -7.18 -2.93
CA ALA A 191 6.29 -7.26 -4.39
C ALA A 191 6.63 -8.65 -4.98
N THR A 192 7.50 -9.41 -4.31
CA THR A 192 8.00 -10.73 -4.78
C THR A 192 7.91 -11.86 -3.75
N ALA A 193 7.27 -11.63 -2.58
CA ALA A 193 7.24 -12.59 -1.48
C ALA A 193 5.86 -12.78 -0.83
N PHE A 194 4.82 -12.12 -1.37
CA PHE A 194 3.48 -12.07 -0.79
C PHE A 194 2.39 -12.52 -1.78
N ARG A 195 1.22 -12.92 -1.24
CA ARG A 195 0.03 -13.36 -1.99
C ARG A 195 0.30 -14.57 -2.89
N ALA A 196 0.24 -14.40 -4.22
CA ALA A 196 0.52 -15.48 -5.16
C ALA A 196 2.03 -15.84 -5.21
N MET A 197 2.89 -14.98 -4.65
CA MET A 197 4.33 -15.21 -4.48
C MET A 197 4.68 -15.58 -3.04
N ASP A 198 3.69 -15.94 -2.22
CA ASP A 198 3.91 -16.32 -0.85
C ASP A 198 4.82 -17.55 -0.75
N ARG A 199 5.94 -17.38 -0.06
CA ARG A 199 6.98 -18.40 0.13
C ARG A 199 6.68 -19.39 1.25
N GLY A 200 5.70 -19.14 2.12
CA GLY A 200 5.32 -20.00 3.23
C GLY A 200 6.27 -19.92 4.43
N VAL A 201 6.98 -18.80 4.60
CA VAL A 201 7.94 -18.59 5.70
C VAL A 201 7.20 -18.03 6.92
N VAL A 202 6.90 -18.89 7.89
CA VAL A 202 6.19 -18.51 9.12
C VAL A 202 7.17 -18.00 10.17
N VAL A 203 6.82 -16.93 10.87
CA VAL A 203 7.56 -16.45 12.04
C VAL A 203 7.06 -17.21 13.27
N ASP A 204 7.97 -17.93 13.94
CA ASP A 204 7.73 -18.48 15.27
C ASP A 204 7.74 -17.35 16.29
N LEU A 205 6.59 -17.10 16.90
CA LEU A 205 6.36 -15.98 17.82
C LEU A 205 6.85 -16.27 19.25
N ASP A 206 7.53 -17.40 19.48
CA ASP A 206 8.23 -17.65 20.73
C ASP A 206 9.21 -16.49 21.05
N GLY A 207 9.00 -15.89 22.22
CA GLY A 207 9.77 -14.73 22.68
C GLY A 207 9.16 -13.37 22.34
N LEU A 208 7.97 -13.30 21.72
CA LEU A 208 7.21 -12.07 21.58
C LEU A 208 6.86 -11.49 22.96
N THR A 209 7.17 -10.21 23.17
CA THR A 209 6.97 -9.57 24.48
C THR A 209 5.94 -8.43 24.47
N ASP A 210 5.54 -7.98 23.29
CA ASP A 210 4.55 -6.91 23.16
C ASP A 210 3.18 -7.34 23.76
N PRO A 211 2.67 -6.63 24.78
CA PRO A 211 1.48 -7.05 25.51
C PRO A 211 0.19 -6.93 24.69
N ASP A 212 0.11 -5.97 23.77
CA ASP A 212 -1.08 -5.76 22.94
C ASP A 212 -1.18 -6.85 21.88
N ALA A 213 -0.04 -7.22 21.27
CA ALA A 213 0.04 -8.35 20.35
C ALA A 213 -0.34 -9.67 21.04
N LEU A 214 0.18 -9.94 22.24
CA LEU A 214 -0.16 -11.13 23.02
C LEU A 214 -1.66 -11.17 23.40
N ALA A 215 -2.23 -10.03 23.81
CA ALA A 215 -3.65 -9.94 24.11
C ALA A 215 -4.53 -10.20 22.87
N LEU A 216 -4.13 -9.68 21.70
CA LEU A 216 -4.83 -9.91 20.45
C LEU A 216 -4.74 -11.37 19.99
N LEU A 217 -3.58 -12.01 20.09
CA LEU A 217 -3.42 -13.44 19.81
C LEU A 217 -4.34 -14.30 20.68
N GLY A 218 -4.45 -13.98 21.97
CA GLY A 218 -5.39 -14.66 22.88
C GLY A 218 -6.85 -14.51 22.47
N ARG A 219 -7.25 -13.32 21.98
CA ARG A 219 -8.60 -13.07 21.46
C ARG A 219 -8.87 -13.82 20.17
N LEU A 220 -7.92 -13.84 19.24
CA LEU A 220 -8.00 -14.60 17.99
C LEU A 220 -8.15 -16.10 18.26
N ASP A 221 -7.33 -16.65 19.16
CA ASP A 221 -7.43 -18.06 19.54
C ASP A 221 -8.78 -18.40 20.19
N ALA A 222 -9.24 -17.57 21.13
CA ALA A 222 -10.53 -17.74 21.79
C ALA A 222 -11.73 -17.65 20.82
N ALA A 223 -11.60 -16.86 19.75
CA ALA A 223 -12.57 -16.76 18.66
C ALA A 223 -12.46 -17.91 17.64
N GLY A 224 -11.50 -18.83 17.81
CA GLY A 224 -11.30 -19.94 16.89
C GLY A 224 -10.63 -19.54 15.57
N ILE A 225 -9.92 -18.41 15.53
CA ILE A 225 -9.22 -17.91 14.33
C ILE A 225 -7.76 -18.36 14.38
N ASP A 226 -7.33 -19.10 13.36
CA ASP A 226 -5.93 -19.49 13.19
C ASP A 226 -5.21 -18.41 12.38
N VAL A 227 -4.37 -17.63 13.05
CA VAL A 227 -3.53 -16.59 12.46
C VAL A 227 -2.08 -17.05 12.39
N MET A 228 -1.39 -16.67 11.32
CA MET A 228 0.05 -16.84 11.17
C MET A 228 0.69 -15.53 10.72
N VAL A 229 1.83 -15.20 11.31
CA VAL A 229 2.69 -14.11 10.86
C VAL A 229 3.76 -14.70 9.96
N LYS A 230 4.01 -14.07 8.82
CA LYS A 230 4.91 -14.55 7.78
C LYS A 230 5.91 -13.47 7.43
N LEU A 231 7.13 -13.89 7.13
CA LEU A 231 8.22 -13.00 6.80
C LEU A 231 8.29 -12.79 5.29
N ALA A 232 8.22 -11.53 4.85
CA ALA A 232 8.52 -11.14 3.47
C ALA A 232 10.03 -10.93 3.31
N THR A 233 10.62 -10.03 4.09
CA THR A 233 12.06 -9.71 4.02
C THR A 233 12.58 -9.07 5.32
N THR A 234 13.91 -9.02 5.46
CA THR A 234 14.62 -8.23 6.48
C THR A 234 15.60 -7.22 5.86
N GLU A 235 15.44 -6.92 4.57
CA GLU A 235 16.29 -5.96 3.87
C GLU A 235 16.22 -4.57 4.50
N PHE A 236 17.29 -3.78 4.33
CA PHE A 236 17.47 -2.47 4.98
C PHE A 236 17.41 -2.49 6.52
N GLY A 237 17.51 -3.67 7.15
CA GLY A 237 17.37 -3.81 8.59
C GLY A 237 15.93 -3.63 9.09
N VAL A 238 14.95 -3.71 8.19
CA VAL A 238 13.52 -3.57 8.48
C VAL A 238 12.85 -4.92 8.40
N VAL A 239 12.14 -5.29 9.47
CA VAL A 239 11.33 -6.52 9.52
C VAL A 239 10.03 -6.25 8.80
N ASP A 240 9.90 -6.79 7.59
CA ASP A 240 8.67 -6.75 6.80
C ASP A 240 7.92 -8.07 6.91
N VAL A 241 6.76 -8.02 7.55
CA VAL A 241 5.92 -9.17 7.86
C VAL A 241 4.48 -8.93 7.43
N TYR A 242 3.77 -10.02 7.20
CA TYR A 242 2.33 -10.00 6.99
C TYR A 242 1.63 -11.07 7.82
N ALA A 243 0.47 -10.74 8.36
CA ALA A 243 -0.38 -11.64 9.12
C ALA A 243 -1.59 -12.05 8.29
N VAL A 244 -1.82 -13.36 8.18
CA VAL A 244 -2.91 -13.97 7.42
C VAL A 244 -3.51 -15.10 8.23
N GLY A 245 -4.76 -15.46 7.94
CA GLY A 245 -5.46 -16.48 8.70
C GLY A 245 -6.96 -16.50 8.45
N CYS A 246 -7.61 -17.52 8.99
CA CYS A 246 -9.06 -17.67 8.92
C CYS A 246 -9.58 -18.49 10.10
N SER A 247 -10.89 -18.50 10.29
CA SER A 247 -11.57 -19.33 11.28
C SER A 247 -11.30 -20.83 11.03
N ARG A 248 -10.98 -21.59 12.09
CA ARG A 248 -10.59 -23.01 12.03
C ARG A 248 -11.68 -23.92 11.50
N ASP A 249 -12.94 -23.50 11.63
CA ASP A 249 -14.14 -24.20 11.16
C ASP A 249 -14.68 -23.63 9.84
N GLY A 250 -13.98 -22.65 9.24
CA GLY A 250 -14.42 -21.98 8.01
C GLY A 250 -15.69 -21.15 8.18
N SER A 251 -16.00 -20.68 9.40
CA SER A 251 -17.24 -19.99 9.74
C SER A 251 -17.26 -18.49 9.42
N GLU A 252 -16.37 -17.99 8.55
CA GLU A 252 -16.37 -16.57 8.21
C GLU A 252 -17.77 -16.11 7.74
N PRO A 253 -18.37 -15.10 8.38
CA PRO A 253 -19.72 -14.63 8.04
C PRO A 253 -19.83 -14.14 6.59
N VAL A 254 -18.76 -13.54 6.09
CA VAL A 254 -18.62 -13.10 4.70
C VAL A 254 -17.37 -13.78 4.13
N PRO A 255 -17.46 -14.52 3.00
CA PRO A 255 -16.33 -15.31 2.48
C PRO A 255 -15.02 -14.54 2.36
N VAL A 256 -15.07 -13.30 1.85
CA VAL A 256 -13.90 -12.44 1.63
C VAL A 256 -13.11 -12.14 2.92
N MET A 257 -13.70 -12.30 4.11
CA MET A 257 -12.98 -12.17 5.39
C MET A 257 -11.84 -13.18 5.52
N ALA A 258 -11.94 -14.35 4.89
CA ALA A 258 -10.88 -15.36 4.85
C ALA A 258 -9.62 -14.88 4.10
N THR A 259 -9.71 -13.76 3.38
CA THR A 259 -8.60 -13.14 2.63
C THR A 259 -7.99 -11.96 3.39
N ALA A 260 -8.43 -11.73 4.63
CA ALA A 260 -7.89 -10.68 5.48
C ALA A 260 -6.36 -10.83 5.62
N CYS A 261 -5.68 -9.70 5.48
CA CYS A 261 -4.25 -9.61 5.64
C CYS A 261 -3.91 -8.29 6.34
N GLY A 262 -3.00 -8.36 7.29
CA GLY A 262 -2.31 -7.19 7.82
C GLY A 262 -0.87 -7.20 7.39
N GLU A 263 -0.33 -6.06 7.00
CA GLU A 263 1.04 -5.94 6.49
C GLU A 263 1.77 -4.96 7.42
N ALA A 264 3.04 -5.19 7.75
CA ALA A 264 3.81 -4.21 8.50
C ALA A 264 5.31 -4.31 8.25
N ALA A 265 5.94 -3.15 8.08
CA ALA A 265 7.38 -2.99 8.09
C ALA A 265 7.82 -2.12 9.27
N HIS A 266 8.79 -2.60 10.05
CA HIS A 266 9.41 -1.82 11.12
C HIS A 266 10.82 -2.37 11.47
N PRO A 267 11.81 -1.54 11.86
CA PRO A 267 13.13 -2.03 12.31
C PRO A 267 13.08 -2.91 13.57
N ASP A 268 12.05 -2.73 14.39
CA ASP A 268 11.76 -3.57 15.54
C ASP A 268 10.71 -4.64 15.20
N ARG A 269 11.10 -5.91 15.35
CA ARG A 269 10.27 -7.08 15.09
C ARG A 269 8.97 -7.15 15.90
N ASP A 270 8.98 -6.81 17.19
CA ASP A 270 7.79 -6.91 18.05
C ASP A 270 6.76 -5.87 17.58
N THR A 271 7.23 -4.67 17.24
CA THR A 271 6.41 -3.62 16.62
C THR A 271 5.86 -4.03 15.26
N ALA A 272 6.66 -4.66 14.40
CA ALA A 272 6.20 -5.15 13.09
C ALA A 272 5.11 -6.21 13.25
N VAL A 273 5.32 -7.21 14.13
CA VAL A 273 4.35 -8.25 14.45
C VAL A 273 3.05 -7.66 15.02
N ARG A 274 3.13 -6.75 16.00
CA ARG A 274 1.94 -6.09 16.56
C ARG A 274 1.14 -5.39 15.49
N LYS A 275 1.79 -4.56 14.65
CA LYS A 275 1.11 -3.82 13.58
C LYS A 275 0.41 -4.77 12.59
N ALA A 276 1.11 -5.80 12.12
CA ALA A 276 0.54 -6.77 11.18
C ALA A 276 -0.66 -7.52 11.79
N LEU A 277 -0.58 -7.94 13.06
CA LEU A 277 -1.70 -8.62 13.73
C LEU A 277 -2.93 -7.72 13.89
N HIS A 278 -2.73 -6.47 14.32
CA HIS A 278 -3.83 -5.52 14.45
C HIS A 278 -4.47 -5.21 13.10
N GLU A 279 -3.67 -5.00 12.06
CA GLU A 279 -4.21 -4.78 10.73
C GLU A 279 -4.93 -6.02 10.19
N PHE A 280 -4.43 -7.24 10.43
CA PHE A 280 -5.14 -8.47 10.05
C PHE A 280 -6.52 -8.54 10.71
N ALA A 281 -6.57 -8.31 12.03
CA ALA A 281 -7.83 -8.37 12.77
C ALA A 281 -8.84 -7.32 12.27
N SER A 282 -8.36 -6.11 11.94
CA SER A 282 -9.20 -5.05 11.35
C SER A 282 -9.56 -5.33 9.89
N ALA A 283 -8.67 -5.92 9.12
CA ALA A 283 -8.88 -6.26 7.71
C ALA A 283 -10.03 -7.25 7.55
N ARG A 284 -10.28 -8.14 8.52
CA ARG A 284 -11.47 -9.01 8.55
C ARG A 284 -12.76 -8.19 8.48
N ALA A 285 -12.96 -7.27 9.43
CA ALA A 285 -14.14 -6.40 9.45
C ALA A 285 -14.17 -5.44 8.25
N ARG A 286 -13.03 -4.88 7.86
CA ARG A 286 -12.91 -3.96 6.72
C ARG A 286 -13.29 -4.64 5.40
N LYS A 287 -12.86 -5.88 5.17
CA LYS A 287 -13.21 -6.66 3.97
C LYS A 287 -14.71 -6.91 3.88
N ALA A 288 -15.35 -7.30 4.99
CA ALA A 288 -16.80 -7.47 5.06
C ALA A 288 -17.54 -6.13 4.91
N PHE A 289 -17.04 -5.05 5.50
CA PHE A 289 -17.60 -3.72 5.30
C PHE A 289 -17.54 -3.28 3.83
N MET A 290 -16.41 -3.48 3.16
CA MET A 290 -16.18 -2.97 1.80
C MET A 290 -16.87 -3.83 0.72
N HIS A 291 -16.93 -5.14 0.90
CA HIS A 291 -17.31 -6.08 -0.16
C HIS A 291 -18.41 -7.08 0.25
N GLY A 292 -18.87 -7.00 1.50
CA GLY A 292 -19.94 -7.84 2.02
C GLY A 292 -21.34 -7.37 1.60
N PRO A 293 -22.36 -8.21 1.78
CA PRO A 293 -23.73 -7.88 1.44
C PRO A 293 -24.30 -6.77 2.32
N PHE A 294 -25.30 -6.04 1.81
CA PHE A 294 -25.85 -4.88 2.52
C PHE A 294 -26.54 -5.22 3.86
N ASP A 295 -27.01 -6.45 4.06
CA ASP A 295 -27.56 -6.90 5.34
C ASP A 295 -26.50 -7.01 6.45
N VAL A 296 -25.23 -7.21 6.09
CA VAL A 296 -24.07 -7.13 6.99
C VAL A 296 -23.59 -5.69 7.16
N VAL A 297 -23.57 -4.90 6.08
CA VAL A 297 -23.04 -3.53 6.09
C VAL A 297 -23.96 -2.56 6.82
N LEU A 298 -25.26 -2.55 6.49
CA LEU A 298 -26.21 -1.54 6.96
C LEU A 298 -26.30 -1.42 8.49
N PRO A 299 -26.35 -2.52 9.27
CA PRO A 299 -26.36 -2.44 10.74
C PRO A 299 -25.14 -1.74 11.33
N ALA A 300 -24.00 -1.74 10.63
CA ALA A 300 -22.75 -1.13 11.06
C ALA A 300 -22.59 0.34 10.62
N THR A 301 -23.63 0.94 10.02
CA THR A 301 -23.59 2.29 9.43
C THR A 301 -24.71 3.20 9.95
N PRO A 302 -24.53 4.53 9.92
CA PRO A 302 -25.59 5.46 10.32
C PRO A 302 -26.81 5.39 9.38
N PRO A 303 -28.02 5.75 9.86
CA PRO A 303 -29.20 5.85 9.00
C PRO A 303 -28.96 6.78 7.81
N GLY A 304 -29.38 6.35 6.61
CA GLY A 304 -29.18 7.12 5.38
C GLY A 304 -27.81 6.93 4.72
N TYR A 305 -26.95 6.06 5.26
CA TYR A 305 -25.60 5.83 4.76
C TYR A 305 -25.56 5.43 3.29
N LEU A 306 -26.36 4.45 2.86
CA LEU A 306 -26.34 4.00 1.47
C LEU A 306 -26.87 5.07 0.51
N GLU A 307 -27.90 5.83 0.90
CA GLU A 307 -28.39 6.95 0.09
C GLU A 307 -27.32 8.04 -0.06
N HIS A 308 -26.59 8.34 1.02
CA HIS A 308 -25.47 9.27 0.98
C HIS A 308 -24.32 8.72 0.12
N TRP A 309 -23.93 7.46 0.32
CA TRP A 309 -22.88 6.81 -0.46
C TRP A 309 -23.24 6.74 -1.95
N ARG A 310 -24.50 6.43 -2.32
CA ARG A 310 -25.03 6.45 -3.71
C ARG A 310 -25.22 7.86 -4.26
N GLY A 311 -25.55 8.83 -3.42
CA GLY A 311 -25.79 10.22 -3.79
C GLY A 311 -24.51 11.08 -3.91
N GLY A 312 -23.43 10.69 -3.23
CA GLY A 312 -22.15 11.39 -3.26
C GLY A 312 -21.37 11.22 -4.57
N HIS A 313 -20.22 11.87 -4.67
CA HIS A 313 -19.16 11.50 -5.60
C HIS A 313 -18.04 10.85 -4.80
N PRO A 314 -17.92 9.51 -4.78
CA PRO A 314 -16.70 8.87 -4.34
C PRO A 314 -15.68 8.93 -5.48
N PRO A 315 -14.41 9.27 -5.21
CA PRO A 315 -13.31 8.87 -6.09
C PRO A 315 -13.22 7.34 -6.21
N GLU A 316 -13.79 6.59 -5.28
CA GLU A 316 -13.94 5.12 -5.36
C GLU A 316 -14.89 4.63 -6.45
N ARG A 317 -15.68 5.51 -7.10
CA ARG A 317 -16.44 5.14 -8.32
C ARG A 317 -15.64 5.32 -9.61
N LEU A 318 -14.42 5.84 -9.52
CA LEU A 318 -13.61 6.16 -10.68
C LEU A 318 -12.98 4.88 -11.23
N VAL A 319 -13.50 4.47 -12.38
CA VAL A 319 -12.97 3.42 -13.25
C VAL A 319 -12.71 2.11 -12.49
N GLU A 320 -13.78 1.36 -12.29
CA GLU A 320 -13.67 -0.03 -11.87
C GLU A 320 -12.83 -0.80 -12.87
N GLU A 321 -11.80 -1.48 -12.37
CA GLU A 321 -11.11 -2.47 -13.19
C GLU A 321 -12.03 -3.69 -13.30
N ASP A 322 -12.61 -3.93 -14.49
CA ASP A 322 -13.52 -5.05 -14.76
C ASP A 322 -12.98 -6.37 -14.19
N ARG A 323 -11.66 -6.60 -14.30
CA ARG A 323 -11.01 -7.80 -13.79
C ARG A 323 -11.05 -7.91 -12.27
N ALA A 324 -10.86 -6.81 -11.54
CA ALA A 324 -10.92 -6.79 -10.07
C ALA A 324 -12.34 -7.07 -9.59
N LEU A 325 -13.34 -6.44 -10.20
CA LEU A 325 -14.75 -6.69 -9.91
C LEU A 325 -15.15 -8.13 -10.18
N GLN A 326 -14.79 -8.69 -11.35
CA GLN A 326 -15.12 -10.08 -11.68
C GLN A 326 -14.45 -11.07 -10.71
N ALA A 327 -13.17 -10.87 -10.38
CA ALA A 327 -12.46 -11.72 -9.42
C ALA A 327 -13.11 -11.70 -8.03
N MET A 328 -13.52 -10.51 -7.55
CA MET A 328 -14.19 -10.40 -6.26
C MET A 328 -15.60 -11.03 -6.28
N LEU A 329 -16.36 -10.87 -7.37
CA LEU A 329 -17.65 -11.53 -7.54
C LEU A 329 -17.53 -13.06 -7.56
N GLU A 330 -16.47 -13.60 -8.18
CA GLU A 330 -16.18 -15.03 -8.16
C GLU A 330 -15.94 -15.52 -6.73
N TRP A 331 -15.08 -14.84 -5.96
CA TRP A 331 -14.83 -15.18 -4.56
C TRP A 331 -16.09 -15.11 -3.69
N THR A 332 -16.90 -14.06 -3.85
CA THR A 332 -18.16 -13.92 -3.10
C THR A 332 -19.11 -15.09 -3.39
N ARG A 333 -19.14 -15.61 -4.62
CA ARG A 333 -20.00 -16.74 -5.03
C ARG A 333 -19.45 -18.12 -4.62
N MET A 334 -18.13 -18.27 -4.49
CA MET A 334 -17.50 -19.55 -4.12
C MET A 334 -17.85 -20.00 -2.70
N GLY A 335 -18.08 -19.04 -1.80
CA GLY A 335 -18.28 -19.30 -0.38
C GLY A 335 -16.96 -19.56 0.36
N THR A 336 -17.02 -19.48 1.70
CA THR A 336 -15.82 -19.48 2.56
C THR A 336 -14.95 -20.72 2.38
N ALA A 337 -15.54 -21.93 2.39
CA ALA A 337 -14.77 -23.16 2.33
C ALA A 337 -13.94 -23.30 1.04
N ALA A 338 -14.55 -23.00 -0.12
CA ALA A 338 -13.86 -23.07 -1.40
C ALA A 338 -12.81 -21.95 -1.57
N LEU A 339 -13.07 -20.77 -1.00
CA LEU A 339 -12.07 -19.70 -0.98
C LEU A 339 -10.88 -20.05 -0.08
N VAL A 340 -11.12 -20.61 1.11
CA VAL A 340 -10.05 -21.09 1.99
C VAL A 340 -9.22 -22.18 1.32
N ASP A 341 -9.85 -23.10 0.60
CA ASP A 341 -9.18 -24.16 -0.19
C ASP A 341 -8.26 -23.55 -1.27
N LEU A 342 -8.75 -22.55 -2.02
CA LEU A 342 -7.96 -21.81 -3.02
C LEU A 342 -6.69 -21.16 -2.43
N LEU A 343 -6.72 -20.78 -1.15
CA LEU A 343 -5.63 -20.08 -0.46
C LEU A 343 -4.65 -21.02 0.25
N GLN A 344 -4.95 -22.32 0.42
CA GLN A 344 -4.14 -23.27 1.18
C GLN A 344 -2.69 -23.37 0.70
N ASP A 345 -2.51 -23.45 -0.62
CA ASP A 345 -1.19 -23.65 -1.22
C ASP A 345 -0.42 -22.32 -1.42
N THR A 346 -0.99 -21.18 -1.04
CA THR A 346 -0.37 -19.86 -1.18
C THR A 346 -0.33 -19.13 0.16
N VAL A 347 -1.24 -18.19 0.41
CA VAL A 347 -1.19 -17.33 1.59
C VAL A 347 -1.32 -18.10 2.90
N LEU A 348 -2.08 -19.20 2.92
CA LEU A 348 -2.23 -20.03 4.13
C LEU A 348 -1.17 -21.14 4.23
N SER A 349 -0.24 -21.21 3.27
CA SER A 349 0.79 -22.24 3.26
C SER A 349 1.83 -22.04 4.37
N ARG A 350 2.35 -23.16 4.88
CA ARG A 350 3.47 -23.21 5.84
C ARG A 350 4.53 -24.14 5.28
N ARG A 351 5.70 -23.60 4.91
CA ARG A 351 6.79 -24.35 4.27
C ARG A 351 8.07 -24.35 5.10
N SER A 352 8.36 -23.26 5.78
CA SER A 352 9.51 -23.12 6.67
C SER A 352 9.20 -22.16 7.81
N THR A 353 10.04 -22.18 8.84
CA THR A 353 9.89 -21.32 10.01
C THR A 353 11.17 -20.54 10.27
N VAL A 354 11.04 -19.30 10.73
CA VAL A 354 12.12 -18.47 11.27
C VAL A 354 11.77 -18.05 12.69
N ALA A 355 12.73 -18.03 13.61
CA ALA A 355 12.47 -17.59 14.97
C ALA A 355 12.35 -16.06 15.02
N LEU A 356 11.36 -15.53 15.74
CA LEU A 356 11.25 -14.09 16.02
C LEU A 356 12.56 -13.58 16.63
N ALA A 357 13.18 -14.36 17.52
CA ALA A 357 14.44 -14.01 18.19
C ALA A 357 15.62 -13.74 17.23
N ASP A 358 15.59 -14.29 16.01
CA ASP A 358 16.63 -14.12 14.99
C ASP A 358 16.37 -12.89 14.09
N LEU A 359 15.19 -12.28 14.17
CA LEU A 359 14.84 -11.09 13.40
C LEU A 359 15.43 -9.81 14.04
N PRO A 360 15.74 -8.77 13.23
CA PRO A 360 16.16 -7.48 13.72
C PRO A 360 15.26 -6.93 14.84
N SER A 361 15.87 -6.26 15.82
CA SER A 361 15.16 -5.51 16.86
C SER A 361 15.79 -4.14 17.01
N TRP A 362 14.98 -3.16 17.37
CA TRP A 362 15.38 -1.77 17.46
C TRP A 362 14.76 -1.12 18.70
N ALA A 363 15.58 -0.34 19.42
CA ALA A 363 15.18 0.36 20.65
C ALA A 363 15.69 1.80 20.68
N GLY A 364 15.93 2.39 19.50
CA GLY A 364 16.33 3.79 19.38
C GLY A 364 15.16 4.76 19.62
N ASP A 365 15.46 6.06 19.54
CA ASP A 365 14.48 7.15 19.67
C ASP A 365 14.25 7.92 18.35
N ASP A 366 15.22 7.90 17.45
CA ASP A 366 15.14 8.54 16.12
C ASP A 366 14.91 7.51 15.01
N LEU A 367 13.64 7.11 14.86
CA LEU A 367 13.21 6.19 13.81
C LEU A 367 13.43 6.76 12.40
N HIS A 368 13.22 8.07 12.24
CA HIS A 368 13.35 8.74 10.95
C HIS A 368 14.78 8.66 10.43
N ALA A 369 15.77 9.07 11.22
CA ALA A 369 17.17 9.00 10.83
C ALA A 369 17.65 7.56 10.62
N HIS A 370 17.15 6.62 11.42
CA HIS A 370 17.51 5.21 11.28
C HIS A 370 17.07 4.62 9.93
N VAL A 371 15.79 4.76 9.58
CA VAL A 371 15.24 4.16 8.37
C VAL A 371 15.74 4.88 7.12
N THR A 372 15.75 6.22 7.12
CA THR A 372 16.27 7.00 5.98
C THR A 372 17.76 6.75 5.76
N GLY A 373 18.54 6.68 6.83
CA GLY A 373 19.97 6.36 6.78
C GLY A 373 20.25 4.97 6.22
N ALA A 374 19.45 3.96 6.57
CA ALA A 374 19.60 2.60 6.05
C ALA A 374 19.34 2.53 4.53
N VAL A 375 18.28 3.19 4.05
CA VAL A 375 17.94 3.26 2.61
C VAL A 375 19.02 4.00 1.82
N GLN A 376 19.49 5.14 2.34
CA GLN A 376 20.53 5.94 1.70
C GLN A 376 21.89 5.22 1.69
N ALA A 377 22.24 4.50 2.76
CA ALA A 377 23.46 3.70 2.82
C ALA A 377 23.46 2.55 1.81
N ALA A 378 22.28 2.06 1.42
CA ALA A 378 22.11 1.08 0.35
C ALA A 378 22.14 1.72 -1.06
N GLY A 379 22.35 3.02 -1.17
CA GLY A 379 22.53 3.73 -2.45
C GLY A 379 21.24 4.23 -3.09
N HIS A 380 20.14 4.27 -2.36
CA HIS A 380 18.84 4.70 -2.88
C HIS A 380 18.52 6.14 -2.47
N ASP A 381 18.05 6.95 -3.43
CA ASP A 381 17.51 8.29 -3.19
C ASP A 381 16.12 8.17 -2.57
N VAL A 382 15.89 8.90 -1.47
CA VAL A 382 14.56 9.15 -0.89
C VAL A 382 14.10 10.52 -1.35
N LEU A 383 13.05 10.55 -2.17
CA LEU A 383 12.41 11.75 -2.70
C LEU A 383 11.11 12.01 -1.94
N VAL A 384 10.89 13.26 -1.53
CA VAL A 384 9.78 13.63 -0.64
C VAL A 384 9.04 14.85 -1.20
N GLU A 385 7.71 14.77 -1.22
CA GLU A 385 6.83 15.92 -1.32
C GLU A 385 6.05 16.07 -0.01
N LEU A 386 6.25 17.18 0.71
CA LEU A 386 5.49 17.51 1.92
C LEU A 386 4.27 18.36 1.55
N GLN A 387 3.13 18.01 2.14
CA GLN A 387 1.82 18.56 1.81
C GLN A 387 1.16 19.08 3.10
N PRO A 388 1.53 20.27 3.61
CA PRO A 388 1.07 20.78 4.90
C PRO A 388 -0.38 21.27 4.82
N SER A 389 -1.23 20.91 5.78
CA SER A 389 -2.61 21.41 5.90
C SER A 389 -2.68 22.90 6.28
N ALA A 390 -3.89 23.43 6.50
CA ALA A 390 -4.06 24.77 7.08
C ALA A 390 -3.85 24.78 8.61
N GLY A 391 -3.92 23.62 9.26
CA GLY A 391 -3.67 23.43 10.68
C GLY A 391 -2.37 22.66 10.93
N ASP A 392 -2.40 21.79 11.94
CA ASP A 392 -1.22 21.04 12.41
C ASP A 392 -0.87 19.82 11.54
N ALA A 393 -1.83 19.29 10.78
CA ALA A 393 -1.61 18.08 9.98
C ALA A 393 -0.66 18.34 8.79
N VAL A 394 0.19 17.36 8.49
CA VAL A 394 1.03 17.33 7.30
C VAL A 394 0.99 15.91 6.72
N ALA A 395 0.78 15.82 5.42
CA ALA A 395 0.99 14.58 4.66
C ALA A 395 2.33 14.62 3.92
N ALA A 396 2.84 13.45 3.59
CA ALA A 396 4.02 13.25 2.77
C ALA A 396 3.73 12.24 1.67
N LYS A 397 4.23 12.50 0.46
CA LYS A 397 4.45 11.49 -0.58
C LYS A 397 5.94 11.17 -0.63
N VAL A 398 6.29 9.90 -0.47
CA VAL A 398 7.67 9.40 -0.55
C VAL A 398 7.81 8.47 -1.74
N LEU A 399 8.87 8.69 -2.52
CA LEU A 399 9.31 7.81 -3.58
C LEU A 399 10.77 7.43 -3.32
N VAL A 400 11.11 6.15 -3.48
CA VAL A 400 12.48 5.69 -3.32
C VAL A 400 12.94 5.04 -4.62
N THR A 401 14.04 5.56 -5.18
CA THR A 401 14.63 5.04 -6.42
C THR A 401 15.08 3.59 -6.26
N GLY A 402 14.83 2.75 -7.25
CA GLY A 402 15.28 1.36 -7.30
C GLY A 402 14.50 0.37 -6.42
N LEU A 403 13.39 0.79 -5.80
CA LEU A 403 12.51 -0.10 -5.02
C LEU A 403 11.35 -0.63 -5.88
N GLU A 404 10.91 -1.83 -5.54
CA GLU A 404 9.88 -2.59 -6.25
C GLU A 404 8.48 -2.22 -5.76
N VAL A 405 7.48 -2.36 -6.62
CA VAL A 405 6.06 -2.20 -6.27
C VAL A 405 5.20 -2.74 -7.42
N GLU A 406 4.04 -3.33 -7.15
CA GLU A 406 3.08 -3.80 -8.18
C GLU A 406 3.66 -4.79 -9.25
N THR A 407 4.63 -5.63 -8.88
CA THR A 407 5.24 -6.58 -9.82
C THR A 407 4.26 -7.58 -10.40
N MET A 408 3.41 -8.18 -9.57
CA MET A 408 2.51 -9.25 -10.01
C MET A 408 1.19 -8.75 -10.60
N SER A 409 0.76 -7.55 -10.23
CA SER A 409 -0.47 -6.89 -10.71
C SER A 409 -0.24 -6.15 -12.03
N TYR A 410 0.79 -5.31 -12.10
CA TYR A 410 1.06 -4.44 -13.25
C TYR A 410 2.32 -4.81 -14.04
N GLY A 411 3.15 -5.72 -13.53
CA GLY A 411 4.41 -6.08 -14.19
C GLY A 411 5.51 -5.05 -13.98
N ARG A 412 5.39 -4.23 -12.94
CA ARG A 412 6.42 -3.27 -12.53
C ARG A 412 7.56 -3.97 -11.85
N ILE A 413 8.73 -3.90 -12.47
CA ILE A 413 9.88 -4.64 -11.98
C ILE A 413 11.16 -3.90 -12.33
N GLY A 414 12.02 -3.75 -11.33
CA GLY A 414 13.37 -3.21 -11.44
C GLY A 414 14.44 -4.26 -11.19
N GLU A 415 15.65 -3.79 -10.95
CA GLU A 415 16.82 -4.64 -10.73
C GLU A 415 16.64 -5.58 -9.53
N ARG A 416 16.05 -5.09 -8.44
CA ARG A 416 15.91 -5.85 -7.19
C ARG A 416 14.90 -6.97 -7.33
N GLY A 417 13.79 -6.71 -8.03
CA GLY A 417 12.77 -7.70 -8.34
C GLY A 417 13.32 -8.80 -9.24
N VAL A 418 14.07 -8.45 -10.30
CA VAL A 418 14.74 -9.45 -11.15
C VAL A 418 15.67 -10.33 -10.32
N ARG A 419 16.50 -9.72 -9.47
CA ARG A 419 17.45 -10.44 -8.61
C ARG A 419 16.74 -11.43 -7.69
N ARG A 420 15.70 -10.99 -6.96
CA ARG A 420 14.95 -11.85 -6.04
C ARG A 420 14.26 -13.01 -6.76
N LEU A 421 13.65 -12.75 -7.93
CA LEU A 421 13.01 -13.81 -8.72
C LEU A 421 14.01 -14.88 -9.19
N LEU A 422 15.26 -14.49 -9.49
CA LEU A 422 16.33 -15.42 -9.84
C LEU A 422 16.87 -16.17 -8.62
N GLU A 423 17.12 -15.47 -7.52
CA GLU A 423 17.61 -16.06 -6.26
C GLU A 423 16.65 -17.09 -5.67
N HIS A 424 15.35 -16.92 -5.91
CA HIS A 424 14.30 -17.83 -5.45
C HIS A 424 13.84 -18.84 -6.50
N ASP A 425 14.48 -18.87 -7.68
CA ASP A 425 14.14 -19.77 -8.80
C ASP A 425 12.64 -19.76 -9.16
N GLU A 426 12.07 -18.56 -9.21
CA GLU A 426 10.63 -18.39 -9.42
C GLU A 426 10.19 -18.67 -10.87
N GLY A 427 11.15 -18.78 -11.80
CA GLY A 427 10.90 -19.03 -13.21
C GLY A 427 10.15 -17.89 -13.93
N LEU A 428 10.16 -16.68 -13.37
CA LEU A 428 9.48 -15.50 -13.92
C LEU A 428 10.43 -14.43 -14.47
N ALA A 429 11.75 -14.56 -14.24
CA ALA A 429 12.75 -13.64 -14.76
C ALA A 429 13.95 -14.38 -15.34
N VAL A 430 14.57 -13.81 -16.37
CA VAL A 430 15.85 -14.29 -16.95
C VAL A 430 16.76 -13.11 -17.30
N VAL A 431 18.07 -13.35 -17.30
CA VAL A 431 19.10 -12.39 -17.74
C VAL A 431 19.85 -12.95 -18.95
N GLY A 432 20.15 -12.07 -19.91
CA GLY A 432 20.86 -12.37 -21.13
C GLY A 432 19.97 -12.29 -22.37
N ALA A 433 20.09 -13.30 -23.23
CA ALA A 433 19.38 -13.35 -24.50
C ALA A 433 17.85 -13.30 -24.29
N ASP A 434 17.16 -12.60 -25.20
CA ASP A 434 15.69 -12.59 -25.23
C ASP A 434 15.15 -14.01 -25.37
N PRO A 435 14.40 -14.53 -24.37
CA PRO A 435 13.81 -15.87 -24.44
C PRO A 435 12.65 -15.96 -25.44
N GLY A 436 12.17 -14.83 -25.96
CA GLY A 436 11.03 -14.71 -26.86
C GLY A 436 9.70 -14.66 -26.11
N GLY A 437 8.88 -13.65 -26.40
CA GLY A 437 7.55 -13.49 -25.81
C GLY A 437 7.54 -12.99 -24.35
N TRP A 438 8.71 -12.72 -23.77
CA TRP A 438 8.84 -12.12 -22.44
C TRP A 438 9.03 -10.61 -22.57
N ALA A 439 8.64 -9.87 -21.54
CA ALA A 439 8.67 -8.43 -21.54
C ALA A 439 10.04 -7.91 -21.10
N ARG A 440 10.57 -6.93 -21.82
CA ARG A 440 11.85 -6.29 -21.50
C ARG A 440 11.75 -5.53 -20.17
N VAL A 441 12.66 -5.80 -19.23
CA VAL A 441 12.75 -4.99 -18.01
C VAL A 441 13.51 -3.70 -18.32
N HIS A 442 12.99 -2.55 -17.87
CA HIS A 442 13.64 -1.26 -18.05
C HIS A 442 14.73 -1.08 -16.99
N LEU A 443 15.99 -1.17 -17.40
CA LEU A 443 17.16 -1.10 -16.53
C LEU A 443 18.13 -0.03 -17.03
N THR A 444 18.81 0.64 -16.10
CA THR A 444 19.96 1.48 -16.44
C THR A 444 21.14 0.60 -16.90
N ALA A 445 22.10 1.17 -17.62
CA ALA A 445 23.28 0.43 -18.07
C ALA A 445 24.04 -0.20 -16.88
N ASP A 446 24.17 0.53 -15.78
CA ASP A 446 24.85 0.04 -14.58
C ASP A 446 24.07 -1.11 -13.91
N ALA A 447 22.74 -1.08 -13.95
CA ALA A 447 21.90 -2.17 -13.44
C ALA A 447 22.01 -3.42 -14.32
N GLU A 448 22.07 -3.26 -15.65
CA GLU A 448 22.35 -4.38 -16.57
C GLU A 448 23.74 -4.97 -16.32
N GLU A 449 24.76 -4.14 -16.11
CA GLU A 449 26.11 -4.61 -15.77
C GLU A 449 26.10 -5.44 -14.48
N ARG A 450 25.45 -4.95 -13.42
CA ARG A 450 25.32 -5.67 -12.14
C ARG A 450 24.58 -7.00 -12.25
N LEU A 451 23.53 -7.07 -13.06
CA LEU A 451 22.78 -8.30 -13.30
C LEU A 451 23.51 -9.28 -14.24
N GLY A 452 24.53 -8.82 -14.97
CA GLY A 452 25.24 -9.61 -15.98
C GLY A 452 24.60 -9.55 -17.36
N GLY A 453 23.70 -8.60 -17.58
CA GLY A 453 23.17 -8.27 -18.89
C GLY A 453 21.71 -7.78 -18.90
N PRO A 454 21.15 -7.68 -20.11
CA PRO A 454 19.72 -7.46 -20.33
C PRO A 454 18.80 -8.41 -19.51
N ALA A 455 17.77 -7.91 -18.82
CA ALA A 455 16.76 -8.73 -18.15
C ALA A 455 15.38 -8.78 -18.84
N TRP A 456 14.64 -9.86 -18.62
CA TRP A 456 13.31 -10.14 -19.17
C TRP A 456 12.38 -10.74 -18.11
N PHE A 457 11.10 -10.38 -18.16
CA PHE A 457 10.07 -10.81 -17.22
C PHE A 457 8.89 -11.50 -17.93
N ASP A 458 8.49 -12.69 -17.46
CA ASP A 458 7.33 -13.44 -17.99
C ASP A 458 6.01 -12.85 -17.47
N ARG A 459 5.54 -11.76 -18.09
CA ARG A 459 4.24 -11.16 -17.75
C ARG A 459 3.08 -12.15 -17.86
N ALA A 460 3.13 -13.03 -18.85
CA ALA A 460 2.08 -14.04 -19.04
C ALA A 460 2.14 -15.10 -17.92
N GLY A 461 3.34 -15.49 -17.48
CA GLY A 461 3.57 -16.35 -16.32
C GLY A 461 3.09 -15.73 -15.03
N ALA A 462 3.41 -14.45 -14.79
CA ALA A 462 2.93 -13.70 -13.64
C ALA A 462 1.39 -13.65 -13.63
N GLN A 463 0.77 -13.34 -14.77
CA GLN A 463 -0.70 -13.31 -14.89
C GLN A 463 -1.32 -14.69 -14.62
N ARG A 464 -0.73 -15.78 -15.12
CA ARG A 464 -1.18 -17.16 -14.84
C ARG A 464 -1.05 -17.51 -13.36
N ARG A 465 0.06 -17.12 -12.73
CA ARG A 465 0.32 -17.37 -11.31
C ARG A 465 -0.65 -16.62 -10.41
N VAL A 466 -0.93 -15.35 -10.73
CA VAL A 466 -1.95 -14.58 -10.03
C VAL A 466 -3.33 -15.19 -10.26
N GLY A 467 -3.72 -15.48 -11.51
CA GLY A 467 -4.92 -16.26 -11.82
C GLY A 467 -6.17 -15.87 -11.01
N ALA A 468 -6.74 -16.85 -10.30
CA ALA A 468 -7.90 -16.70 -9.42
C ALA A 468 -7.62 -15.93 -8.11
N LEU A 469 -6.36 -15.56 -7.84
CA LEU A 469 -5.93 -14.77 -6.70
C LEU A 469 -5.91 -13.26 -6.99
N TYR A 470 -6.42 -12.82 -8.14
CA TYR A 470 -6.33 -11.41 -8.55
C TYR A 470 -6.95 -10.44 -7.54
N ALA A 471 -8.03 -10.84 -6.88
CA ALA A 471 -8.68 -10.04 -5.83
C ALA A 471 -7.84 -9.89 -4.54
N LEU A 472 -6.71 -10.59 -4.40
CA LEU A 472 -5.71 -10.28 -3.38
C LEU A 472 -4.94 -9.01 -3.74
N TYR A 473 -4.71 -8.75 -5.03
CA TYR A 473 -3.88 -7.63 -5.50
C TYR A 473 -4.68 -6.38 -5.80
N ARG A 474 -5.87 -6.53 -6.38
CA ARG A 474 -6.75 -5.42 -6.77
C ARG A 474 -8.16 -5.70 -6.29
N GLU A 475 -8.73 -4.74 -5.58
CA GLU A 475 -10.09 -4.80 -5.08
C GLU A 475 -10.95 -3.79 -5.85
N PRO A 476 -12.22 -4.10 -6.13
CA PRO A 476 -13.15 -3.12 -6.67
C PRO A 476 -13.42 -2.01 -5.65
N GLY A 477 -14.05 -0.92 -6.09
CA GLY A 477 -14.51 0.15 -5.20
C GLY A 477 -15.42 -0.37 -4.07
N ARG A 478 -15.43 0.36 -2.96
CA ARG A 478 -16.30 0.09 -1.80
C ARG A 478 -17.75 -0.11 -2.23
N HIS A 479 -18.40 -1.16 -1.72
CA HIS A 479 -19.80 -1.56 -1.95
C HIS A 479 -20.18 -1.93 -3.39
N VAL A 480 -19.27 -1.84 -4.36
CA VAL A 480 -19.58 -2.13 -5.78
C VAL A 480 -20.04 -3.58 -5.96
N VAL A 481 -19.40 -4.52 -5.27
CA VAL A 481 -19.79 -5.93 -5.31
C VAL A 481 -21.21 -6.14 -4.78
N ALA A 482 -21.55 -5.49 -3.67
CA ALA A 482 -22.87 -5.58 -3.06
C ALA A 482 -23.94 -5.00 -4.00
N GLU A 483 -23.68 -3.84 -4.60
CA GLU A 483 -24.60 -3.19 -5.55
C GLU A 483 -24.87 -4.02 -6.81
N VAL A 484 -23.90 -4.84 -7.26
CA VAL A 484 -24.09 -5.74 -8.41
C VAL A 484 -24.88 -7.00 -8.05
N LEU A 485 -24.88 -7.39 -6.78
CA LEU A 485 -25.54 -8.61 -6.30
C LEU A 485 -26.94 -8.36 -5.71
N ASP A 486 -27.24 -7.12 -5.31
CA ASP A 486 -28.57 -6.62 -4.89
C ASP A 486 -29.51 -6.49 -6.11
#